data_AF-A0A925ZLS3-F1
#
_entry.id   AF-A0A925ZLS3-F1
#
_cell.length_a   1.000
_cell.length_b   1.000
_cell.length_c   1.000
_cell.angle_alpha   90.00
_cell.angle_beta   90.00
_cell.angle_gamma   90.00
#
_symmetry.space_group_name_H-M   'P 1'
#
loop_
_entity.id
_entity.type
_entity.pdbx_description
1 polymer ?
#
loop_
_entity_poly.entity_id
_entity_poly.type
_entity_poly.pdbx_seq_one_letter_code
_entity_poly.pdbx_strand_id
1 'polypeptide(L)'
;MSVADEDDRRVRLRSLGLTVPELDAVLAFAPRVAADCQPGVEDELVSLLYSHRWIVPFSWPEWHQGLAMERERAPLDDVDLAHVIKLVTAHMRQDRFFGGHLRSVLTSGRFAEILGRLGSIRSQLLHMPDYTAADLDRFKVLVMSDSPYQASLRLHQARWRERNGLAIGEYRGREYGNFLRMPDAERTLANYLTDEIRGVVRREVLERDAGDGRLFGRPRIFNNLLSSQPLCFNVFAPLALDLELATRVVRALDEDLEAMSAEVTAVRFEHSPARRDPRYTGDRSAFDVFFEYRAGDRRGFLGIEVKYHEDLDDDEATISPRHEKLAAVSGAFKAERLVDARRRPLHQLWRDHLLALAMLAADDYDEGRFVVVFPRHNLPCAAAVIRYRDCLVRPESFGWWTLEALFASLELAGAGREWIGALHDRYAPRRE
;
A
#
# COMPACT_ATOMS: atom_id res chain seq x y z
N MET A 1 -12.18 -23.18 23.53
CA MET A 1 -11.87 -21.74 23.53
C MET A 1 -12.02 -21.21 24.94
N SER A 2 -11.07 -20.42 25.45
CA SER A 2 -11.58 -19.28 26.22
C SER A 2 -12.40 -18.47 25.22
N VAL A 3 -13.64 -18.22 25.59
CA VAL A 3 -14.66 -17.44 24.90
C VAL A 3 -14.12 -16.07 24.40
N ALA A 4 -12.96 -15.61 24.89
CA ALA A 4 -12.37 -14.29 24.68
C ALA A 4 -11.79 -13.97 23.28
N ASP A 5 -11.46 -14.94 22.43
CA ASP A 5 -10.86 -14.64 21.12
C ASP A 5 -11.80 -14.82 19.93
N GLU A 6 -12.81 -15.68 20.00
CA GLU A 6 -13.99 -15.52 19.13
C GLU A 6 -14.82 -14.31 19.55
N ASP A 7 -14.55 -13.76 20.72
CA ASP A 7 -14.91 -12.40 21.07
C ASP A 7 -14.13 -11.39 20.19
N ASP A 8 -12.82 -11.43 19.90
CA ASP A 8 -12.07 -10.18 19.56
C ASP A 8 -12.25 -9.44 18.16
N ARG A 9 -12.85 -10.03 17.10
CA ARG A 9 -13.11 -9.41 15.75
C ARG A 9 -14.60 -9.36 15.54
N ARG A 10 -15.32 -10.30 16.17
CA ARG A 10 -16.57 -9.94 16.81
C ARG A 10 -16.35 -8.69 17.67
N VAL A 11 -15.23 -8.40 18.34
CA VAL A 11 -14.96 -7.20 19.16
C VAL A 11 -14.37 -6.05 18.37
N ARG A 12 -13.94 -6.13 17.10
CA ARG A 12 -13.70 -4.87 16.33
C ARG A 12 -14.95 -4.32 15.71
N LEU A 13 -15.77 -5.23 15.18
CA LEU A 13 -17.11 -4.93 14.75
C LEU A 13 -18.04 -4.71 15.97
N ARG A 14 -17.92 -5.43 17.11
CA ARG A 14 -18.66 -5.22 18.39
C ARG A 14 -18.06 -4.16 19.33
N SER A 15 -16.78 -3.76 19.24
CA SER A 15 -16.26 -2.60 20.01
C SER A 15 -16.80 -1.29 19.45
N LEU A 16 -17.22 -1.30 18.18
CA LEU A 16 -17.99 -0.22 17.53
C LEU A 16 -19.49 -0.58 17.36
N GLY A 17 -19.88 -1.85 17.44
CA GLY A 17 -21.26 -2.34 17.33
C GLY A 17 -21.80 -2.76 15.95
N LEU A 18 -21.00 -2.78 14.88
CA LEU A 18 -21.37 -2.95 13.46
C LEU A 18 -21.04 -4.33 12.86
N THR A 19 -21.61 -4.69 11.70
CA THR A 19 -21.45 -5.95 10.93
C THR A 19 -21.46 -5.65 9.43
N VAL A 20 -21.01 -6.59 8.57
CA VAL A 20 -21.04 -6.39 7.11
C VAL A 20 -22.46 -6.09 6.58
N PRO A 21 -23.54 -6.78 7.02
CA PRO A 21 -24.90 -6.37 6.69
C PRO A 21 -25.29 -4.98 7.20
N GLU A 22 -24.82 -4.56 8.38
CA GLU A 22 -25.02 -3.19 8.89
C GLU A 22 -24.21 -2.15 8.08
N LEU A 23 -23.09 -2.54 7.46
CA LEU A 23 -22.37 -1.72 6.48
C LEU A 23 -23.15 -1.58 5.17
N ASP A 24 -23.62 -2.71 4.63
CA ASP A 24 -24.38 -2.77 3.39
C ASP A 24 -25.72 -2.01 3.52
N ALA A 25 -26.36 -2.05 4.68
CA ALA A 25 -27.58 -1.29 4.97
C ALA A 25 -27.37 0.23 4.85
N VAL A 26 -26.26 0.75 5.36
CA VAL A 26 -25.92 2.18 5.26
C VAL A 26 -25.47 2.55 3.84
N LEU A 27 -24.75 1.67 3.16
CA LEU A 27 -24.37 1.91 1.76
C LEU A 27 -25.56 1.88 0.80
N ALA A 28 -26.57 1.05 1.07
CA ALA A 28 -27.82 1.06 0.33
C ALA A 28 -28.57 2.40 0.44
N PHE A 29 -28.28 3.21 1.47
CA PHE A 29 -28.83 4.55 1.64
C PHE A 29 -28.11 5.62 0.81
N ALA A 30 -26.88 5.37 0.36
CA ALA A 30 -26.04 6.35 -0.34
C ALA A 30 -26.70 7.04 -1.55
N PRO A 31 -27.48 6.35 -2.42
CA PRO A 31 -28.15 7.00 -3.55
C PRO A 31 -29.18 8.07 -3.15
N ARG A 32 -29.61 8.10 -1.89
CA ARG A 32 -30.59 9.06 -1.36
C ARG A 32 -29.95 10.32 -0.79
N VAL A 33 -28.62 10.35 -0.69
CA VAL A 33 -27.84 11.48 -0.21
C VAL A 33 -27.38 12.30 -1.42
N ALA A 34 -28.01 13.45 -1.65
CA ALA A 34 -27.73 14.31 -2.80
C ALA A 34 -27.90 15.80 -2.45
N ALA A 35 -27.48 16.68 -3.36
CA ALA A 35 -27.62 18.13 -3.20
C ALA A 35 -29.09 18.57 -2.96
N ASP A 36 -30.04 17.83 -3.53
CA ASP A 36 -31.49 18.02 -3.38
C ASP A 36 -32.11 16.88 -2.54
N CYS A 37 -31.59 16.65 -1.33
CA CYS A 37 -32.18 15.67 -0.40
C CYS A 37 -33.68 15.94 -0.20
N GLN A 38 -34.50 14.92 -0.48
CA GLN A 38 -35.94 15.00 -0.26
C GLN A 38 -36.26 15.25 1.22
N PRO A 39 -37.36 15.95 1.55
CA PRO A 39 -37.80 16.12 2.93
C PRO A 39 -37.93 14.77 3.65
N GLY A 40 -37.32 14.64 4.83
CA GLY A 40 -37.41 13.43 5.67
C GLY A 40 -36.23 12.45 5.51
N VAL A 41 -35.33 12.68 4.55
CA VAL A 41 -34.11 11.88 4.37
C VAL A 41 -33.22 11.93 5.62
N GLU A 42 -33.20 13.05 6.35
CA GLU A 42 -32.45 13.19 7.60
C GLU A 42 -32.97 12.24 8.68
N ASP A 43 -34.29 12.19 8.87
CA ASP A 43 -34.93 11.35 9.88
C ASP A 43 -34.75 9.86 9.55
N GLU A 44 -34.83 9.50 8.28
CA GLU A 44 -34.59 8.14 7.82
C GLU A 44 -33.13 7.71 8.00
N LEU A 45 -32.18 8.59 7.68
CA LEU A 45 -30.75 8.34 7.91
C LEU A 45 -30.46 8.19 9.41
N VAL A 46 -31.00 9.08 10.23
CA VAL A 46 -30.88 8.98 11.70
C VAL A 46 -31.43 7.64 12.15
N SER A 47 -32.66 7.29 11.76
CA SER A 47 -33.26 6.00 12.13
C SER A 47 -32.39 4.82 11.71
N LEU A 48 -31.89 4.81 10.47
CA LEU A 48 -31.02 3.77 9.94
C LEU A 48 -29.74 3.62 10.78
N LEU A 49 -29.04 4.72 11.04
CA LEU A 49 -27.78 4.70 11.78
C LEU A 49 -27.97 4.25 13.24
N TYR A 50 -29.07 4.65 13.90
CA TYR A 50 -29.38 4.18 15.25
C TYR A 50 -29.81 2.71 15.25
N SER A 51 -30.66 2.28 14.32
CA SER A 51 -31.13 0.88 14.19
C SER A 51 -29.97 -0.09 13.90
N HIS A 52 -28.97 0.36 13.15
CA HIS A 52 -27.79 -0.44 12.82
C HIS A 52 -26.58 -0.14 13.70
N ARG A 53 -26.74 0.56 14.84
CA ARG A 53 -25.68 0.78 15.86
C ARG A 53 -24.42 1.50 15.34
N TRP A 54 -24.58 2.40 14.38
CA TRP A 54 -23.50 3.19 13.78
C TRP A 54 -22.97 4.33 14.65
N ILE A 55 -23.70 4.68 15.71
CA ILE A 55 -23.37 5.82 16.57
C ILE A 55 -22.51 5.35 17.73
N VAL A 56 -21.22 5.64 17.67
CA VAL A 56 -20.24 5.17 18.67
C VAL A 56 -19.86 6.26 19.66
N PRO A 57 -19.60 5.94 20.94
CA PRO A 57 -19.06 6.91 21.88
C PRO A 57 -17.58 7.20 21.57
N PHE A 58 -17.25 8.47 21.36
CA PHE A 58 -15.87 8.96 21.34
C PHE A 58 -15.80 10.43 21.80
N SER A 59 -14.60 10.87 22.19
CA SER A 59 -14.34 12.25 22.62
C SER A 59 -14.04 13.14 21.41
N TRP A 60 -14.99 14.00 21.06
CA TRP A 60 -14.83 14.92 19.92
C TRP A 60 -13.68 15.92 20.12
N PRO A 61 -13.57 16.63 21.27
CA PRO A 61 -12.56 17.67 21.43
C PRO A 61 -11.12 17.13 21.41
N GLU A 62 -10.94 15.86 21.78
CA GLU A 62 -9.64 15.17 21.83
C GLU A 62 -9.29 14.48 20.50
N TRP A 63 -10.23 14.42 19.55
CA TRP A 63 -9.99 13.85 18.23
C TRP A 63 -9.46 14.92 17.26
N HIS A 64 -8.22 15.34 17.49
CA HIS A 64 -7.55 16.39 16.71
C HIS A 64 -7.52 16.12 15.20
N GLN A 65 -7.34 14.85 14.81
CA GLN A 65 -7.33 14.44 13.40
C GLN A 65 -8.68 14.70 12.71
N GLY A 66 -9.79 14.31 13.32
CA GLY A 66 -11.13 14.55 12.75
C GLY A 66 -11.52 16.02 12.76
N LEU A 67 -11.10 16.78 13.78
CA LEU A 67 -11.26 18.23 13.82
C LEU A 67 -10.55 18.92 12.65
N ALA A 68 -9.32 18.50 12.33
CA ALA A 68 -8.57 19.01 11.19
C ALA A 68 -9.24 18.62 9.87
N MET A 69 -9.66 17.34 9.72
CA MET A 69 -10.36 16.84 8.54
C MET A 69 -11.61 17.64 8.21
N GLU A 70 -12.43 17.98 9.20
CA GLU A 70 -13.67 18.73 8.99
C GLU A 70 -13.43 20.23 8.82
N ARG A 71 -12.48 20.82 9.54
CA ARG A 71 -12.14 22.24 9.37
C ARG A 71 -11.59 22.55 7.98
N GLU A 72 -10.79 21.64 7.45
CA GLU A 72 -10.05 21.83 6.19
C GLU A 72 -10.75 21.17 4.99
N ARG A 73 -11.89 20.50 5.22
CA ARG A 73 -12.60 19.66 4.25
C ARG A 73 -11.64 18.72 3.52
N ALA A 74 -10.84 18.00 4.31
CA ALA A 74 -9.80 17.12 3.78
C ALA A 74 -10.42 15.96 2.97
N PRO A 75 -9.74 15.48 1.91
CA PRO A 75 -10.12 14.27 1.18
C PRO A 75 -10.22 13.06 2.11
N LEU A 76 -11.16 12.16 1.82
CA LEU A 76 -11.43 10.99 2.66
C LEU A 76 -10.80 9.69 2.12
N ASP A 77 -10.03 9.77 1.03
CA ASP A 77 -9.55 8.62 0.26
C ASP A 77 -8.67 7.64 1.06
N ASP A 78 -8.03 8.13 2.12
CA ASP A 78 -7.09 7.35 2.95
C ASP A 78 -7.64 7.07 4.35
N VAL A 79 -8.86 7.53 4.65
CA VAL A 79 -9.45 7.45 5.99
C VAL A 79 -9.89 6.02 6.31
N ASP A 80 -9.48 5.48 7.45
CA ASP A 80 -9.86 4.13 7.87
C ASP A 80 -11.34 4.03 8.32
N LEU A 81 -11.85 2.82 8.50
CA LEU A 81 -13.24 2.57 8.90
C LEU A 81 -13.60 3.21 10.27
N ALA A 82 -12.66 3.20 11.22
CA ALA A 82 -12.92 3.77 12.55
C ALA A 82 -13.11 5.28 12.48
N HIS A 83 -12.31 5.96 11.66
CA HIS A 83 -12.41 7.39 11.41
C HIS A 83 -13.65 7.73 10.58
N VAL A 84 -14.03 6.90 9.60
CA VAL A 84 -15.33 7.03 8.90
C VAL A 84 -16.51 6.94 9.86
N ILE A 85 -16.53 5.95 10.77
CA ILE A 85 -17.60 5.81 11.77
C ILE A 85 -17.61 7.00 12.75
N LYS A 86 -16.43 7.49 13.15
CA LYS A 86 -16.32 8.71 13.97
C LYS A 86 -16.87 9.92 13.22
N LEU A 87 -16.61 10.08 11.91
CA LEU A 87 -17.18 11.15 11.07
C LEU A 87 -18.72 11.04 10.98
N VAL A 88 -19.26 9.84 10.75
CA VAL A 88 -20.72 9.62 10.74
C VAL A 88 -21.33 9.98 12.09
N THR A 89 -20.78 9.42 13.18
CA THR A 89 -21.21 9.71 14.56
C THR A 89 -21.12 11.20 14.87
N ALA A 90 -20.04 11.83 14.42
CA ALA A 90 -19.76 13.23 14.56
C ALA A 90 -20.90 14.09 14.01
N HIS A 91 -21.18 13.98 12.71
CA HIS A 91 -22.22 14.78 12.07
C HIS A 91 -23.61 14.52 12.69
N MET A 92 -23.91 13.27 13.07
CA MET A 92 -25.17 12.95 13.76
C MET A 92 -25.30 13.64 15.12
N ARG A 93 -24.22 13.71 15.91
CA ARG A 93 -24.25 14.35 17.23
C ARG A 93 -24.32 15.86 17.13
N GLN A 94 -23.65 16.45 16.15
CA GLN A 94 -23.55 17.89 15.99
C GLN A 94 -24.89 18.54 15.63
N ASP A 95 -25.77 17.83 14.94
CA ASP A 95 -27.14 18.31 14.63
C ASP A 95 -28.01 18.55 15.87
N ARG A 96 -27.71 17.89 17.00
CA ARG A 96 -28.37 18.14 18.29
C ARG A 96 -28.03 19.49 18.90
N PHE A 97 -26.89 20.06 18.52
CA PHE A 97 -26.38 21.33 19.03
C PHE A 97 -26.60 22.47 18.03
N PHE A 98 -26.63 22.16 16.74
CA PHE A 98 -26.83 23.12 15.66
C PHE A 98 -27.92 22.62 14.72
N GLY A 99 -29.15 23.10 14.93
CA GLY A 99 -30.30 22.69 14.12
C GLY A 99 -30.07 22.94 12.62
N GLY A 100 -30.27 21.90 11.80
CA GLY A 100 -30.07 21.96 10.35
C GLY A 100 -28.65 21.62 9.89
N HIS A 101 -27.75 21.25 10.81
CA HIS A 101 -26.40 20.78 10.48
C HIS A 101 -26.44 19.54 9.60
N LEU A 102 -27.28 18.56 9.93
CA LEU A 102 -27.36 17.33 9.17
C LEU A 102 -27.84 17.59 7.73
N ARG A 103 -28.86 18.44 7.57
CA ARG A 103 -29.32 18.91 6.26
C ARG A 103 -28.18 19.59 5.49
N SER A 104 -27.41 20.45 6.14
CA SER A 104 -26.25 21.13 5.54
C SER A 104 -25.17 20.14 5.06
N VAL A 105 -24.84 19.14 5.89
CA VAL A 105 -23.82 18.13 5.57
C VAL A 105 -24.26 17.18 4.45
N LEU A 106 -25.55 16.85 4.38
CA LEU A 106 -26.13 16.07 3.30
C LEU A 106 -26.15 16.84 1.97
N THR A 107 -26.65 18.07 1.99
CA THR A 107 -26.80 18.91 0.78
C THR A 107 -25.46 19.44 0.24
N SER A 108 -24.47 19.65 1.11
CA SER A 108 -23.11 20.05 0.70
C SER A 108 -22.30 18.93 0.02
N GLY A 109 -22.83 17.70 -0.02
CA GLY A 109 -22.16 16.52 -0.57
C GLY A 109 -21.16 15.86 0.39
N ARG A 110 -20.86 16.46 1.55
CA ARG A 110 -19.87 15.92 2.48
C ARG A 110 -20.26 14.54 3.03
N PHE A 111 -21.54 14.32 3.33
CA PHE A 111 -21.99 12.99 3.76
C PHE A 111 -21.88 11.95 2.63
N ALA A 112 -22.10 12.35 1.38
CA ALA A 112 -21.90 11.47 0.23
C ALA A 112 -20.42 11.09 0.05
N GLU A 113 -19.48 12.00 0.30
CA GLU A 113 -18.04 11.71 0.35
C GLU A 113 -17.73 10.63 1.43
N ILE A 114 -18.33 10.76 2.62
CA ILE A 114 -18.17 9.79 3.73
C ILE A 114 -18.70 8.41 3.33
N LEU A 115 -19.90 8.35 2.72
CA LEU A 115 -20.49 7.09 2.25
C LEU A 115 -19.72 6.51 1.06
N GLY A 116 -19.20 7.34 0.17
CA GLY A 116 -18.32 6.93 -0.92
C GLY A 116 -17.06 6.26 -0.40
N ARG A 117 -16.41 6.85 0.61
CA ARG A 117 -15.27 6.22 1.28
C ARG A 117 -15.66 4.89 1.93
N LEU A 118 -16.80 4.84 2.62
CA LEU A 118 -17.29 3.59 3.19
C LEU A 118 -17.49 2.50 2.13
N GLY A 119 -18.00 2.86 0.94
CA GLY A 119 -18.18 1.97 -0.20
C GLY A 119 -16.85 1.43 -0.70
N SER A 120 -15.82 2.27 -0.78
CA SER A 120 -14.45 1.86 -1.12
C SER A 120 -13.90 0.85 -0.12
N ILE A 121 -14.06 1.09 1.20
CA ILE A 121 -13.66 0.13 2.24
C ILE A 121 -14.42 -1.18 2.11
N ARG A 122 -15.73 -1.12 1.84
CA ARG A 122 -16.56 -2.31 1.64
C ARG A 122 -16.13 -3.12 0.41
N SER A 123 -15.74 -2.45 -0.68
CA SER A 123 -15.23 -3.08 -1.90
C SER A 123 -13.91 -3.82 -1.66
N GLN A 124 -13.02 -3.28 -0.82
CA GLN A 124 -11.81 -4.01 -0.38
C GLN A 124 -12.18 -5.33 0.29
N LEU A 125 -13.18 -5.33 1.15
CA LEU A 125 -13.61 -6.51 1.89
C LEU A 125 -14.28 -7.57 1.01
N LEU A 126 -14.88 -7.19 -0.13
CA LEU A 126 -15.58 -8.14 -1.02
C LEU A 126 -14.68 -9.19 -1.66
N HIS A 127 -13.39 -8.90 -1.81
CA HIS A 127 -12.44 -9.77 -2.52
C HIS A 127 -11.48 -10.49 -1.56
N MET A 128 -11.48 -10.10 -0.29
CA MET A 128 -10.61 -10.68 0.73
C MET A 128 -11.31 -11.85 1.44
N PRO A 129 -10.56 -12.86 1.89
CA PRO A 129 -11.11 -13.94 2.70
C PRO A 129 -11.79 -13.40 3.95
N ASP A 130 -12.99 -13.91 4.24
CA ASP A 130 -13.69 -13.61 5.48
C ASP A 130 -12.89 -14.14 6.68
N TYR A 131 -12.98 -13.43 7.80
CA TYR A 131 -12.19 -13.75 8.97
C TYR A 131 -12.87 -13.32 10.29
N THR A 132 -12.52 -13.96 11.40
CA THR A 132 -13.04 -13.71 12.77
C THR A 132 -11.88 -13.56 13.77
N ALA A 133 -12.00 -12.99 14.99
CA ALA A 133 -10.79 -12.83 15.84
C ALA A 133 -10.35 -14.12 16.41
N ALA A 134 -11.25 -15.11 16.48
CA ALA A 134 -10.82 -16.45 16.72
C ALA A 134 -9.75 -16.78 15.69
N ASP A 135 -9.91 -16.40 14.42
CA ASP A 135 -8.84 -16.50 13.44
C ASP A 135 -7.65 -15.55 13.68
N LEU A 136 -7.78 -14.30 14.16
CA LEU A 136 -6.56 -13.48 14.41
C LEU A 136 -5.74 -14.04 15.55
N ASP A 137 -6.38 -14.32 16.67
CA ASP A 137 -5.68 -14.78 17.84
C ASP A 137 -5.21 -16.22 17.67
N ARG A 138 -6.02 -17.12 17.08
CA ARG A 138 -5.57 -18.48 16.78
C ARG A 138 -4.28 -18.44 15.99
N PHE A 139 -4.22 -17.55 15.00
CA PHE A 139 -3.04 -17.38 14.17
C PHE A 139 -2.06 -16.34 14.72
N LYS A 140 -2.25 -15.79 15.94
CA LYS A 140 -1.35 -14.83 16.60
C LYS A 140 -1.00 -13.60 15.74
N VAL A 141 -2.00 -13.02 15.08
CA VAL A 141 -1.86 -11.89 14.14
C VAL A 141 -2.79 -10.72 14.46
N LEU A 142 -3.33 -10.66 15.68
CA LEU A 142 -4.15 -9.53 16.12
C LEU A 142 -3.30 -8.26 16.30
N VAL A 143 -3.48 -7.26 15.41
CA VAL A 143 -2.84 -5.93 15.54
C VAL A 143 -3.87 -4.82 15.49
N MET A 144 -4.05 -4.10 16.60
CA MET A 144 -5.17 -3.15 16.76
C MET A 144 -5.21 -2.02 15.74
N SER A 145 -4.06 -1.58 15.27
CA SER A 145 -3.94 -0.52 14.26
C SER A 145 -4.08 -1.02 12.81
N ASP A 146 -4.12 -2.34 12.56
CA ASP A 146 -4.26 -2.84 11.19
C ASP A 146 -5.62 -2.41 10.61
N SER A 147 -5.60 -1.84 9.41
CA SER A 147 -6.76 -1.74 8.54
C SER A 147 -7.32 -3.13 8.21
N PRO A 148 -8.57 -3.26 7.73
CA PRO A 148 -9.11 -4.57 7.37
C PRO A 148 -8.29 -5.28 6.28
N TYR A 149 -7.72 -4.51 5.35
CA TYR A 149 -6.81 -5.03 4.34
C TYR A 149 -5.54 -5.64 4.96
N GLN A 150 -4.86 -4.89 5.83
CA GLN A 150 -3.64 -5.34 6.52
C GLN A 150 -3.91 -6.58 7.39
N ALA A 151 -5.01 -6.59 8.15
CA ALA A 151 -5.38 -7.72 8.99
C ALA A 151 -5.68 -8.99 8.16
N SER A 152 -6.29 -8.82 6.98
CA SER A 152 -6.52 -9.93 6.05
C SER A 152 -5.20 -10.50 5.54
N LEU A 153 -4.31 -9.64 5.04
CA LEU A 153 -2.99 -10.06 4.55
C LEU A 153 -2.18 -10.73 5.64
N ARG A 154 -2.20 -10.20 6.87
CA ARG A 154 -1.46 -10.78 7.99
C ARG A 154 -1.95 -12.19 8.33
N LEU A 155 -3.27 -12.38 8.36
CA LEU A 155 -3.86 -13.71 8.52
C LEU A 155 -3.50 -14.64 7.37
N HIS A 156 -3.54 -14.15 6.13
CA HIS A 156 -3.14 -14.91 4.94
C HIS A 156 -1.70 -15.40 5.06
N GLN A 157 -0.77 -14.52 5.47
CA GLN A 157 0.63 -14.89 5.69
C GLN A 157 0.80 -15.95 6.79
N ALA A 158 0.03 -15.85 7.88
CA ALA A 158 0.07 -16.84 8.96
C ALA A 158 -0.49 -18.20 8.54
N ARG A 159 -1.58 -18.22 7.76
CA ARG A 159 -2.13 -19.46 7.16
C ARG A 159 -1.14 -20.09 6.19
N TRP A 160 -0.51 -19.27 5.35
CA TRP A 160 0.55 -19.74 4.45
C TRP A 160 1.70 -20.37 5.22
N ARG A 161 2.17 -19.75 6.30
CA ARG A 161 3.21 -20.30 7.19
C ARG A 161 2.85 -21.69 7.69
N GLU A 162 1.65 -21.86 8.24
CA GLU A 162 1.20 -23.14 8.81
C GLU A 162 1.05 -24.23 7.75
N ARG A 163 0.44 -23.91 6.60
CA ARG A 163 0.29 -24.86 5.48
C ARG A 163 1.64 -25.36 4.95
N ASN A 164 2.67 -24.54 5.04
CA ASN A 164 4.03 -24.88 4.64
C ASN A 164 4.88 -25.47 5.79
N GLY A 165 4.29 -25.77 6.96
CA GLY A 165 4.99 -26.39 8.08
C GLY A 165 6.09 -25.53 8.71
N LEU A 166 6.02 -24.20 8.53
CA LEU A 166 7.06 -23.30 8.99
C LEU A 166 6.82 -22.88 10.45
N ALA A 167 7.87 -22.95 11.28
CA ALA A 167 7.79 -22.59 12.69
C ALA A 167 7.47 -21.10 12.89
N ILE A 168 6.55 -20.81 13.83
CA ILE A 168 6.17 -19.45 14.20
C ILE A 168 7.35 -18.73 14.87
N GLY A 169 7.52 -17.47 14.50
CA GLY A 169 8.50 -16.57 15.10
C GLY A 169 7.89 -15.67 16.17
N GLU A 170 8.73 -14.80 16.73
CA GLU A 170 8.35 -13.89 17.80
C GLU A 170 8.60 -12.42 17.43
N TYR A 171 7.75 -11.54 17.96
CA TYR A 171 7.96 -10.10 17.99
C TYR A 171 7.86 -9.61 19.44
N ARG A 172 8.93 -8.98 19.95
CA ARG A 172 9.03 -8.51 21.35
C ARG A 172 8.70 -9.61 22.39
N GLY A 173 9.21 -10.82 22.16
CA GLY A 173 9.07 -11.97 23.07
C GLY A 173 7.68 -12.63 23.08
N ARG A 174 6.87 -12.38 22.05
CA ARG A 174 5.55 -13.02 21.87
C ARG A 174 5.46 -13.62 20.49
N GLU A 175 4.84 -14.80 20.39
CA GLU A 175 4.53 -15.43 19.11
C GLU A 175 3.76 -14.49 18.20
N TYR A 176 4.15 -14.48 16.93
CA TYR A 176 3.56 -13.59 15.95
C TYR A 176 3.41 -14.33 14.61
N GLY A 177 2.17 -14.58 14.19
CA GLY A 177 1.88 -15.64 13.21
C GLY A 177 2.40 -15.42 11.81
N ASN A 178 2.58 -14.16 11.41
CA ASN A 178 3.24 -13.83 10.15
C ASN A 178 4.76 -13.79 10.27
N PHE A 179 5.34 -14.17 11.41
CA PHE A 179 6.79 -14.26 11.60
C PHE A 179 7.25 -15.71 11.52
N LEU A 180 8.46 -15.90 10.99
CA LEU A 180 9.21 -17.15 11.01
C LEU A 180 10.18 -17.18 12.18
N ARG A 181 10.41 -18.37 12.74
CA ARG A 181 11.35 -18.56 13.84
C ARG A 181 12.79 -18.22 13.43
N MET A 182 13.44 -17.36 14.20
CA MET A 182 14.89 -17.10 14.09
C MET A 182 15.68 -18.04 15.01
N PRO A 183 16.93 -18.43 14.69
CA PRO A 183 17.68 -18.08 13.48
C PRO A 183 17.36 -18.98 12.27
N ASP A 184 16.43 -19.93 12.39
CA ASP A 184 16.11 -20.89 11.32
C ASP A 184 15.71 -20.18 10.02
N ALA A 185 14.88 -19.14 10.09
CA ALA A 185 14.43 -18.38 8.92
C ALA A 185 15.58 -17.74 8.12
N GLU A 186 16.64 -17.28 8.77
CA GLU A 186 17.84 -16.75 8.12
C GLU A 186 18.70 -17.87 7.55
N ARG A 187 18.86 -18.98 8.29
CA ARG A 187 19.64 -20.13 7.84
C ARG A 187 19.05 -20.81 6.60
N THR A 188 17.73 -20.96 6.55
CA THR A 188 17.03 -21.67 5.47
C THR A 188 16.48 -20.75 4.39
N LEU A 189 16.43 -19.44 4.64
CA LEU A 189 15.79 -18.47 3.76
C LEU A 189 14.34 -18.86 3.43
N ALA A 190 13.60 -19.33 4.45
CA ALA A 190 12.23 -19.86 4.32
C ALA A 190 11.17 -18.80 3.93
N ASN A 191 11.52 -17.52 3.91
CA ASN A 191 10.65 -16.45 3.39
C ASN A 191 10.59 -16.41 1.84
N TYR A 192 11.47 -17.17 1.18
CA TYR A 192 11.67 -17.13 -0.26
C TYR A 192 11.23 -18.42 -0.95
N LEU A 193 10.55 -18.26 -2.08
CA LEU A 193 9.70 -19.31 -2.68
C LEU A 193 10.50 -20.44 -3.33
N THR A 194 11.61 -20.14 -4.02
CA THR A 194 12.41 -21.13 -4.75
C THR A 194 13.89 -21.05 -4.40
N ASP A 195 14.66 -22.09 -4.73
CA ASP A 195 16.10 -22.13 -4.46
C ASP A 195 16.87 -21.09 -5.28
N GLU A 196 16.42 -20.76 -6.48
CA GLU A 196 16.99 -19.70 -7.32
C GLU A 196 16.86 -18.34 -6.62
N ILE A 197 15.67 -18.04 -6.08
CA ILE A 197 15.41 -16.79 -5.34
C ILE A 197 16.28 -16.76 -4.07
N ARG A 198 16.37 -17.87 -3.33
CA ARG A 198 17.26 -17.99 -2.15
C ARG A 198 18.72 -17.74 -2.52
N GLY A 199 19.16 -18.21 -3.69
CA GLY A 199 20.48 -17.95 -4.24
C GLY A 199 20.74 -16.45 -4.45
N VAL A 200 19.79 -15.72 -5.03
CA VAL A 200 19.88 -14.26 -5.20
C VAL A 200 19.92 -13.55 -3.85
N VAL A 201 19.04 -13.91 -2.91
CA VAL A 201 19.02 -13.31 -1.56
C VAL A 201 20.33 -13.55 -0.82
N ARG A 202 20.91 -14.75 -0.91
CA ARG A 202 22.19 -15.04 -0.26
C ARG A 202 23.29 -14.10 -0.79
N ARG A 203 23.39 -13.95 -2.11
CA ARG A 203 24.36 -13.04 -2.73
C ARG A 203 24.10 -11.58 -2.35
N GLU A 204 22.86 -11.13 -2.45
CA GLU A 204 22.50 -9.72 -2.30
C GLU A 204 22.40 -9.26 -0.83
N VAL A 205 22.08 -10.15 0.11
CA VAL A 205 21.80 -9.78 1.51
C VAL A 205 22.84 -10.32 2.48
N LEU A 206 23.37 -11.53 2.27
CA LEU A 206 24.25 -12.21 3.22
C LEU A 206 25.74 -12.10 2.87
N GLU A 207 26.08 -12.20 1.58
CA GLU A 207 27.47 -12.29 1.11
C GLU A 207 28.09 -10.93 0.74
N ARG A 208 27.28 -9.87 0.63
CA ARG A 208 27.78 -8.53 0.32
C ARG A 208 28.45 -7.86 1.52
N ASP A 209 29.53 -7.13 1.24
CA ASP A 209 30.24 -6.34 2.23
C ASP A 209 29.35 -5.27 2.83
N ALA A 210 29.41 -5.12 4.17
CA ALA A 210 28.68 -4.08 4.91
C ALA A 210 28.99 -2.63 4.49
N GLY A 211 29.97 -2.42 3.61
CA GLY A 211 30.40 -1.13 3.07
C GLY A 211 29.61 -0.63 1.86
N ASP A 212 28.74 -1.44 1.22
CA ASP A 212 27.96 -0.99 0.04
C ASP A 212 26.78 -0.06 0.40
N GLY A 213 26.49 0.05 1.71
CA GLY A 213 25.51 0.96 2.29
C GLY A 213 24.05 0.58 2.07
N ARG A 214 23.76 -0.54 1.40
CA ARG A 214 22.40 -1.03 1.15
C ARG A 214 21.69 -1.39 2.46
N LEU A 215 20.40 -1.07 2.54
CA LEU A 215 19.62 -1.17 3.78
C LEU A 215 18.55 -2.27 3.70
N PHE A 216 18.97 -3.50 3.94
CA PHE A 216 18.05 -4.60 4.18
C PHE A 216 17.61 -4.60 5.66
N GLY A 217 16.30 -4.57 5.91
CA GLY A 217 15.78 -4.54 7.26
C GLY A 217 16.01 -5.87 7.97
N ARG A 218 17.10 -6.02 8.73
CA ARG A 218 17.34 -7.22 9.56
C ARG A 218 16.68 -7.05 10.94
N PRO A 219 16.00 -8.08 11.50
CA PRO A 219 15.78 -9.43 10.96
C PRO A 219 14.56 -9.55 10.00
N ARG A 220 13.81 -8.47 9.79
CA ARG A 220 12.54 -8.41 9.03
C ARG A 220 12.61 -9.10 7.66
N ILE A 221 13.70 -8.94 6.93
CA ILE A 221 13.91 -9.53 5.60
C ILE A 221 13.89 -11.07 5.62
N PHE A 222 14.25 -11.69 6.74
CA PHE A 222 14.23 -13.14 6.91
C PHE A 222 12.95 -13.62 7.57
N ASN A 223 12.48 -12.92 8.60
CA ASN A 223 11.44 -13.47 9.46
C ASN A 223 10.04 -12.93 9.19
N ASN A 224 9.85 -11.76 8.60
CA ASN A 224 8.52 -11.19 8.42
C ASN A 224 7.95 -11.58 7.05
N LEU A 225 6.90 -12.41 7.06
CA LEU A 225 6.18 -12.84 5.86
C LEU A 225 5.31 -11.71 5.26
N LEU A 226 4.87 -10.76 6.10
CA LEU A 226 4.11 -9.59 5.67
C LEU A 226 5.09 -8.41 5.47
N SER A 227 5.81 -8.41 4.35
CA SER A 227 6.80 -7.38 4.05
C SER A 227 7.01 -7.23 2.54
N SER A 228 7.13 -5.98 2.07
CA SER A 228 7.45 -5.67 0.67
C SER A 228 8.85 -6.17 0.24
N GLN A 229 9.87 -6.08 1.11
CA GLN A 229 11.24 -6.53 0.77
C GLN A 229 11.31 -8.00 0.30
N PRO A 230 10.76 -9.00 1.04
CA PRO A 230 10.66 -10.37 0.54
C PRO A 230 9.78 -10.52 -0.70
N LEU A 231 8.67 -9.79 -0.81
CA LEU A 231 7.83 -9.76 -2.01
C LEU A 231 8.65 -9.34 -3.24
N CYS A 232 9.44 -8.28 -3.10
CA CYS A 232 10.34 -7.77 -4.13
C CYS A 232 11.28 -8.86 -4.64
N PHE A 233 12.02 -9.56 -3.75
CA PHE A 233 12.87 -10.67 -4.20
C PHE A 233 12.08 -11.83 -4.80
N ASN A 234 10.95 -12.22 -4.21
CA ASN A 234 10.17 -13.35 -4.73
C ASN A 234 9.59 -13.13 -6.14
N VAL A 235 9.40 -11.86 -6.53
CA VAL A 235 8.89 -11.48 -7.86
C VAL A 235 10.02 -11.16 -8.83
N PHE A 236 11.02 -10.40 -8.42
CA PHE A 236 12.01 -9.85 -9.36
C PHE A 236 13.31 -10.66 -9.42
N ALA A 237 13.60 -11.54 -8.46
CA ALA A 237 14.85 -12.32 -8.49
C ALA A 237 14.94 -13.26 -9.70
N PRO A 238 13.86 -13.96 -10.12
CA PRO A 238 13.92 -14.74 -11.35
C PRO A 238 14.12 -13.86 -12.60
N LEU A 239 13.57 -12.64 -12.62
CA LEU A 239 13.78 -11.69 -13.72
C LEU A 239 15.23 -11.16 -13.76
N ALA A 240 15.91 -11.08 -12.62
CA ALA A 240 17.33 -10.76 -12.57
C ALA A 240 18.25 -11.90 -13.03
N LEU A 241 17.74 -13.13 -13.06
CA LEU A 241 18.45 -14.31 -13.57
C LEU A 241 18.16 -14.55 -15.06
N ASP A 242 16.99 -14.13 -15.54
CA ASP A 242 16.53 -14.28 -16.93
C ASP A 242 16.05 -12.92 -17.49
N LEU A 243 16.98 -12.21 -18.13
CA LEU A 243 16.72 -10.88 -18.71
C LEU A 243 15.83 -10.94 -19.97
N GLU A 244 15.77 -12.07 -20.66
CA GLU A 244 14.84 -12.26 -21.78
C GLU A 244 13.40 -12.35 -21.26
N LEU A 245 13.19 -13.09 -20.16
CA LEU A 245 11.92 -13.10 -19.46
C LEU A 245 11.59 -11.71 -18.91
N ALA A 246 12.55 -11.03 -18.27
CA ALA A 246 12.36 -9.66 -17.80
C ALA A 246 11.90 -8.72 -18.92
N THR A 247 12.53 -8.83 -20.11
CA THR A 247 12.17 -8.09 -21.32
C THR A 247 10.73 -8.35 -21.75
N ARG A 248 10.33 -9.62 -21.88
CA ARG A 248 8.96 -9.98 -22.25
C ARG A 248 7.93 -9.47 -21.24
N VAL A 249 8.26 -9.52 -19.94
CA VAL A 249 7.37 -9.09 -18.86
C VAL A 249 7.16 -7.57 -18.87
N VAL A 250 8.21 -6.77 -18.97
CA VAL A 250 8.05 -5.30 -18.98
C VAL A 250 7.32 -4.81 -20.22
N ARG A 251 7.53 -5.45 -21.37
CA ARG A 251 6.80 -5.18 -22.60
C ARG A 251 5.31 -5.53 -22.49
N ALA A 252 4.98 -6.66 -21.84
CA ALA A 252 3.60 -7.02 -21.58
C ALA A 252 2.90 -6.07 -20.58
N LEU A 253 3.66 -5.41 -19.70
CA LEU A 253 3.16 -4.48 -18.69
C LEU A 253 2.98 -3.05 -19.18
N ASP A 254 3.78 -2.62 -20.14
CA ASP A 254 3.96 -1.21 -20.48
C ASP A 254 4.00 -1.04 -22.00
N GLU A 255 2.91 -0.47 -22.54
CA GLU A 255 2.73 -0.29 -23.99
C GLU A 255 3.83 0.58 -24.61
N ASP A 256 4.37 1.56 -23.87
CA ASP A 256 5.47 2.40 -24.35
C ASP A 256 6.74 1.56 -24.54
N LEU A 257 7.04 0.67 -23.58
CA LEU A 257 8.21 -0.21 -23.61
C LEU A 257 8.10 -1.27 -24.71
N GLU A 258 6.89 -1.78 -24.98
CA GLU A 258 6.63 -2.63 -26.15
C GLU A 258 6.79 -1.86 -27.46
N ALA A 259 6.19 -0.68 -27.58
CA ALA A 259 6.24 0.14 -28.80
C ALA A 259 7.68 0.52 -29.19
N MET A 260 8.55 0.76 -28.21
CA MET A 260 9.97 1.04 -28.45
C MET A 260 10.84 -0.22 -28.55
N SER A 261 10.26 -1.41 -28.41
CA SER A 261 11.00 -2.68 -28.36
C SER A 261 12.13 -2.65 -27.33
N ALA A 262 11.82 -2.23 -26.09
CA ALA A 262 12.78 -2.13 -25.01
C ALA A 262 13.36 -3.49 -24.64
N GLU A 263 14.67 -3.62 -24.51
CA GLU A 263 15.37 -4.83 -24.05
C GLU A 263 15.96 -4.58 -22.67
N VAL A 264 15.56 -5.36 -21.66
CA VAL A 264 16.08 -5.25 -20.29
C VAL A 264 17.51 -5.77 -20.25
N THR A 265 18.44 -4.92 -19.83
CA THR A 265 19.88 -5.23 -19.75
C THR A 265 20.36 -5.47 -18.32
N ALA A 266 19.61 -5.04 -17.31
CA ALA A 266 19.92 -5.35 -15.92
C ALA A 266 18.68 -5.24 -15.03
N VAL A 267 18.65 -6.05 -13.96
CA VAL A 267 17.72 -5.92 -12.84
C VAL A 267 18.54 -5.94 -11.55
N ARG A 268 18.41 -4.89 -10.74
CA ARG A 268 19.18 -4.70 -9.49
C ARG A 268 18.24 -4.48 -8.32
N PHE A 269 18.63 -4.95 -7.15
CA PHE A 269 17.89 -4.76 -5.90
C PHE A 269 18.51 -3.65 -5.06
N GLU A 270 17.66 -2.93 -4.32
CA GLU A 270 18.09 -1.88 -3.38
C GLU A 270 19.10 -0.94 -4.09
N HIS A 271 18.65 -0.36 -5.20
CA HIS A 271 19.52 0.40 -6.08
C HIS A 271 19.54 1.86 -5.67
N SER A 272 20.73 2.34 -5.31
CA SER A 272 21.05 3.76 -5.21
C SER A 272 22.26 4.02 -6.11
N PRO A 273 22.24 5.06 -6.95
CA PRO A 273 23.33 5.36 -7.88
C PRO A 273 24.61 5.78 -7.13
N ALA A 274 24.47 6.52 -6.02
CA ALA A 274 25.47 6.65 -4.96
C ALA A 274 24.82 7.24 -3.71
N ARG A 275 25.02 6.58 -2.56
CA ARG A 275 24.42 7.00 -1.29
C ARG A 275 25.05 8.27 -0.75
N ARG A 276 24.22 9.19 -0.28
CA ARG A 276 24.59 10.51 0.29
C ARG A 276 25.34 11.42 -0.69
N ASP A 277 25.42 11.04 -1.97
CA ASP A 277 26.10 11.84 -2.99
C ASP A 277 25.22 13.03 -3.38
N PRO A 278 25.75 14.28 -3.28
CA PRO A 278 25.00 15.47 -3.62
C PRO A 278 24.66 15.60 -5.11
N ARG A 279 25.26 14.80 -6.00
CA ARG A 279 24.83 14.67 -7.40
C ARG A 279 23.38 14.18 -7.48
N TYR A 280 22.96 13.32 -6.55
CA TYR A 280 21.58 12.81 -6.45
C TYR A 280 20.79 13.51 -5.34
N THR A 281 20.00 12.79 -4.55
CA THR A 281 19.20 13.34 -3.42
C THR A 281 20.05 13.74 -2.21
N GLY A 282 21.30 13.26 -2.12
CA GLY A 282 22.18 13.52 -0.98
C GLY A 282 21.79 12.77 0.30
N ASP A 283 20.88 11.80 0.21
CA ASP A 283 20.45 10.95 1.31
C ASP A 283 20.64 9.46 1.00
N ARG A 284 19.93 8.58 1.72
CA ARG A 284 20.06 7.13 1.57
C ARG A 284 18.92 6.50 0.75
N SER A 285 18.16 7.31 0.01
CA SER A 285 17.09 6.78 -0.86
C SER A 285 17.64 5.80 -1.89
N ALA A 286 16.84 4.79 -2.17
CA ALA A 286 17.12 3.71 -3.09
C ALA A 286 15.79 3.18 -3.64
N PHE A 287 15.80 2.64 -4.85
CA PHE A 287 14.68 1.87 -5.38
C PHE A 287 14.76 0.44 -4.86
N ASP A 288 13.61 -0.15 -4.50
CA ASP A 288 13.54 -1.58 -4.18
C ASP A 288 14.08 -2.43 -5.34
N VAL A 289 13.71 -2.07 -6.57
CA VAL A 289 14.19 -2.69 -7.80
C VAL A 289 14.53 -1.64 -8.85
N PHE A 290 15.56 -1.90 -9.65
CA PHE A 290 15.98 -1.02 -10.74
C PHE A 290 16.21 -1.81 -12.01
N PHE A 291 15.46 -1.47 -13.05
CA PHE A 291 15.60 -2.04 -14.38
C PHE A 291 16.39 -1.07 -15.24
N GLU A 292 17.43 -1.55 -15.92
CA GLU A 292 18.02 -0.85 -17.06
C GLU A 292 17.54 -1.51 -18.34
N TYR A 293 17.25 -0.70 -19.36
CA TYR A 293 16.88 -1.21 -20.67
C TYR A 293 17.50 -0.39 -21.80
N ARG A 294 17.47 -0.96 -23.00
CA ARG A 294 17.81 -0.27 -24.24
C ARG A 294 16.66 -0.33 -25.25
N ALA A 295 16.46 0.73 -26.00
CA ALA A 295 15.51 0.77 -27.11
C ALA A 295 16.24 1.35 -28.33
N GLY A 296 16.78 0.46 -29.17
CA GLY A 296 17.79 0.84 -30.17
C GLY A 296 19.04 1.43 -29.48
N ASP A 297 19.40 2.66 -29.85
CA ASP A 297 20.54 3.37 -29.26
C ASP A 297 20.21 4.05 -27.92
N ARG A 298 18.92 4.17 -27.56
CA ARG A 298 18.49 4.83 -26.33
C ARG A 298 18.72 3.96 -25.11
N ARG A 299 19.15 4.57 -24.01
CA ARG A 299 19.28 3.94 -22.70
C ARG A 299 18.20 4.48 -21.77
N GLY A 300 17.43 3.58 -21.18
CA GLY A 300 16.37 3.92 -20.24
C GLY A 300 16.48 3.15 -18.93
N PHE A 301 15.75 3.62 -17.93
CA PHE A 301 15.60 2.89 -16.68
C PHE A 301 14.21 3.00 -16.07
N LEU A 302 13.87 2.01 -15.22
CA LEU A 302 12.72 2.05 -14.31
C LEU A 302 13.23 1.94 -12.88
N GLY A 303 13.01 2.97 -12.07
CA GLY A 303 13.18 2.90 -10.62
C GLY A 303 11.87 2.44 -9.99
N ILE A 304 11.86 1.26 -9.36
CA ILE A 304 10.65 0.60 -8.89
C ILE A 304 10.63 0.57 -7.36
N GLU A 305 9.54 1.06 -6.78
CA GLU A 305 9.21 0.93 -5.35
C GLU A 305 8.08 -0.09 -5.18
N VAL A 306 8.20 -1.01 -4.22
CA VAL A 306 7.19 -2.05 -3.96
C VAL A 306 6.47 -1.76 -2.66
N LYS A 307 5.15 -1.65 -2.72
CA LYS A 307 4.28 -1.60 -1.54
C LYS A 307 3.43 -2.85 -1.48
N TYR A 308 3.35 -3.48 -0.32
CA TYR A 308 2.49 -4.64 -0.12
C TYR A 308 1.26 -4.28 0.72
N HIS A 309 1.48 -3.87 1.96
CA HIS A 309 0.42 -3.56 2.93
C HIS A 309 0.53 -2.15 3.52
N GLU A 310 1.60 -1.45 3.18
CA GLU A 310 1.92 -0.09 3.60
C GLU A 310 0.89 0.90 3.03
N ASP A 311 0.52 1.91 3.83
CA ASP A 311 -0.47 2.94 3.50
C ASP A 311 0.17 4.29 3.10
N LEU A 312 1.51 4.38 3.12
CA LEU A 312 2.30 5.56 2.80
C LEU A 312 2.11 6.74 3.78
N ASP A 313 1.49 6.51 4.95
CA ASP A 313 1.24 7.54 5.97
C ASP A 313 2.32 7.58 7.08
N ASP A 314 3.50 7.02 6.78
CA ASP A 314 4.67 7.05 7.66
C ASP A 314 5.21 8.47 7.88
N ASP A 315 6.03 8.64 8.93
CA ASP A 315 6.61 9.94 9.28
C ASP A 315 7.35 10.62 8.12
N GLU A 316 7.01 11.89 7.86
CA GLU A 316 7.69 12.70 6.84
C GLU A 316 9.15 12.82 7.22
N ALA A 317 10.02 12.36 6.33
CA ALA A 317 11.44 12.57 6.47
C ALA A 317 11.74 14.06 6.30
N THR A 318 12.84 14.51 6.89
CA THR A 318 13.27 15.91 6.77
C THR A 318 13.51 16.27 5.29
N ILE A 319 12.76 17.26 4.81
CA ILE A 319 13.00 17.87 3.49
C ILE A 319 14.31 18.65 3.55
N SER A 320 15.30 18.21 2.77
CA SER A 320 16.58 18.92 2.67
C SER A 320 16.56 19.98 1.56
N PRO A 321 17.43 21.01 1.62
CA PRO A 321 17.59 21.98 0.53
C PRO A 321 17.92 21.33 -0.82
N ARG A 322 18.52 20.13 -0.81
CA ARG A 322 18.80 19.38 -2.03
C ARG A 322 17.51 18.90 -2.71
N HIS A 323 16.54 18.42 -1.94
CA HIS A 323 15.24 18.02 -2.46
C HIS A 323 14.51 19.21 -3.10
N GLU A 324 14.52 20.37 -2.44
CA GLU A 324 13.91 21.58 -2.99
C GLU A 324 14.55 22.02 -4.30
N LYS A 325 15.89 22.00 -4.35
CA LYS A 325 16.63 22.30 -5.57
C LYS A 325 16.30 21.33 -6.68
N LEU A 326 16.27 20.02 -6.42
CA LEU A 326 15.91 18.99 -7.41
C LEU A 326 14.49 19.20 -7.94
N ALA A 327 13.52 19.41 -7.04
CA ALA A 327 12.14 19.65 -7.43
C ALA A 327 12.02 20.88 -8.35
N ALA A 328 12.70 21.98 -8.01
CA ALA A 328 12.67 23.21 -8.79
C ALA A 328 13.33 23.05 -10.18
N VAL A 329 14.54 22.48 -10.25
CA VAL A 329 15.27 22.36 -11.54
C VAL A 329 14.70 21.28 -12.46
N SER A 330 14.04 20.26 -11.90
CA SER A 330 13.48 19.17 -12.70
C SER A 330 12.36 19.61 -13.64
N GLY A 331 11.62 20.68 -13.27
CA GLY A 331 10.40 21.09 -13.96
C GLY A 331 9.28 20.04 -13.93
N ALA A 332 9.38 19.01 -13.09
CA ALA A 332 8.47 17.86 -13.10
C ALA A 332 7.15 18.11 -12.35
N PHE A 333 7.08 19.15 -11.51
CA PHE A 333 5.97 19.38 -10.57
C PHE A 333 5.19 20.66 -10.89
N LYS A 334 3.86 20.59 -10.78
CA LYS A 334 2.98 21.75 -10.86
C LYS A 334 3.18 22.61 -9.62
N ALA A 335 3.41 23.91 -9.80
CA ALA A 335 3.75 24.82 -8.70
C ALA A 335 2.65 24.84 -7.62
N GLU A 336 1.39 24.82 -8.05
CA GLU A 336 0.20 24.84 -7.20
C GLU A 336 -0.07 23.52 -6.46
N ARG A 337 0.58 22.41 -6.84
CA ARG A 337 0.42 21.08 -6.22
C ARG A 337 1.67 20.59 -5.48
N LEU A 338 2.77 21.32 -5.57
CA LEU A 338 4.03 20.91 -4.95
C LEU A 338 3.95 20.81 -3.41
N VAL A 339 3.07 21.59 -2.78
CA VAL A 339 2.79 21.47 -1.34
C VAL A 339 2.16 20.13 -0.99
N ASP A 340 1.30 19.58 -1.86
CA ASP A 340 0.63 18.30 -1.66
C ASP A 340 1.65 17.17 -1.76
N ALA A 341 2.53 17.19 -2.76
CA ALA A 341 3.58 16.19 -2.97
C ALA A 341 4.55 16.07 -1.80
N ARG A 342 4.78 17.16 -1.06
CA ARG A 342 5.73 17.22 0.07
C ARG A 342 5.16 16.66 1.37
N ARG A 343 3.85 16.41 1.43
CA ARG A 343 3.14 16.00 2.64
C ARG A 343 2.72 14.54 2.57
N ARG A 344 2.41 13.93 3.71
CA ARG A 344 1.76 12.61 3.73
C ARG A 344 0.42 12.64 2.97
N PRO A 345 0.06 11.53 2.30
CA PRO A 345 0.82 10.29 2.12
C PRO A 345 1.80 10.33 0.91
N LEU A 346 1.95 11.48 0.25
CA LEU A 346 2.68 11.58 -1.02
C LEU A 346 4.20 11.77 -0.86
N HIS A 347 4.62 12.18 0.34
CA HIS A 347 5.99 12.55 0.66
C HIS A 347 7.04 11.50 0.24
N GLN A 348 6.78 10.21 0.51
CA GLN A 348 7.71 9.17 0.10
C GLN A 348 7.84 9.09 -1.43
N LEU A 349 6.71 9.06 -2.15
CA LEU A 349 6.69 9.03 -3.61
C LEU A 349 7.42 10.22 -4.22
N TRP A 350 7.28 11.39 -3.60
CA TRP A 350 8.00 12.59 -3.98
C TRP A 350 9.52 12.41 -3.88
N ARG A 351 10.02 11.89 -2.75
CA ARG A 351 11.46 11.69 -2.55
C ARG A 351 12.06 10.66 -3.50
N ASP A 352 11.37 9.54 -3.70
CA ASP A 352 11.86 8.47 -4.56
C ASP A 352 11.82 8.88 -6.05
N HIS A 353 10.80 9.65 -6.46
CA HIS A 353 10.78 10.25 -7.79
C HIS A 353 11.89 11.30 -7.99
N LEU A 354 12.22 12.09 -6.96
CA LEU A 354 13.35 13.02 -7.03
C LEU A 354 14.68 12.29 -7.23
N LEU A 355 14.83 11.07 -6.71
CA LEU A 355 16.01 10.24 -7.00
C LEU A 355 16.05 9.87 -8.49
N ALA A 356 14.94 9.43 -9.08
CA ALA A 356 14.87 9.12 -10.51
C ALA A 356 15.19 10.35 -11.38
N LEU A 357 14.60 11.51 -11.05
CA LEU A 357 14.85 12.77 -11.75
C LEU A 357 16.32 13.21 -11.62
N ALA A 358 16.94 12.99 -10.46
CA ALA A 358 18.34 13.32 -10.27
C ALA A 358 19.28 12.40 -11.06
N MET A 359 18.96 11.09 -11.16
CA MET A 359 19.70 10.15 -12.01
C MET A 359 19.59 10.53 -13.48
N LEU A 360 18.39 10.81 -13.97
CA LEU A 360 18.19 11.24 -15.36
C LEU A 360 18.96 12.51 -15.72
N ALA A 361 19.20 13.40 -14.75
CA ALA A 361 19.96 14.63 -14.95
C ALA A 361 21.49 14.47 -14.80
N ALA A 362 21.95 13.46 -14.06
CA ALA A 362 23.36 13.30 -13.69
C ALA A 362 24.07 12.17 -14.44
N ASP A 363 23.32 11.15 -14.85
CA ASP A 363 23.81 9.95 -15.50
C ASP A 363 23.47 9.94 -17.00
N ASP A 364 24.10 9.04 -17.74
CA ASP A 364 23.94 8.87 -19.18
C ASP A 364 22.69 8.02 -19.51
N TYR A 365 21.50 8.58 -19.25
CA TYR A 365 20.22 7.99 -19.65
C TYR A 365 19.42 8.97 -20.51
N ASP A 366 18.77 8.45 -21.55
CA ASP A 366 17.87 9.21 -22.42
C ASP A 366 16.47 9.37 -21.80
N GLU A 367 16.08 8.43 -20.95
CA GLU A 367 14.78 8.41 -20.28
C GLU A 367 14.80 7.64 -18.95
N GLY A 368 13.86 7.98 -18.07
CA GLY A 368 13.75 7.38 -16.74
C GLY A 368 12.35 7.55 -16.18
N ARG A 369 11.81 6.47 -15.61
CA ARG A 369 10.47 6.46 -15.00
C ARG A 369 10.55 5.93 -13.57
N PHE A 370 9.88 6.59 -12.64
CA PHE A 370 9.63 6.07 -11.30
C PHE A 370 8.31 5.29 -11.29
N VAL A 371 8.33 4.03 -10.86
CA VAL A 371 7.18 3.13 -10.89
C VAL A 371 6.87 2.60 -9.50
N VAL A 372 5.61 2.61 -9.10
CA VAL A 372 5.16 1.97 -7.86
C VAL A 372 4.41 0.68 -8.17
N VAL A 373 4.80 -0.42 -7.53
CA VAL A 373 4.11 -1.70 -7.64
C VAL A 373 3.37 -1.99 -6.35
N PHE A 374 2.05 -2.24 -6.44
CA PHE A 374 1.22 -2.52 -5.28
C PHE A 374 0.03 -3.44 -5.61
N PRO A 375 -0.53 -4.23 -4.68
CA PRO A 375 -1.74 -4.99 -4.97
C PRO A 375 -2.93 -4.07 -5.24
N ARG A 376 -3.80 -4.40 -6.20
CA ARG A 376 -4.93 -3.51 -6.58
C ARG A 376 -5.86 -3.14 -5.42
N HIS A 377 -5.89 -3.98 -4.39
CA HIS A 377 -6.73 -3.82 -3.21
C HIS A 377 -6.09 -2.96 -2.10
N ASN A 378 -4.81 -2.58 -2.23
CA ASN A 378 -4.18 -1.56 -1.40
C ASN A 378 -4.66 -0.16 -1.83
N LEU A 379 -5.89 0.20 -1.44
CA LEU A 379 -6.50 1.47 -1.85
C LEU A 379 -5.80 2.72 -1.34
N PRO A 380 -5.23 2.77 -0.11
CA PRO A 380 -4.41 3.92 0.28
C PRO A 380 -3.25 4.16 -0.71
N CYS A 381 -2.54 3.10 -1.10
CA CYS A 381 -1.50 3.22 -2.13
C CYS A 381 -2.08 3.64 -3.49
N ALA A 382 -3.21 3.06 -3.91
CA ALA A 382 -3.89 3.42 -5.15
C ALA A 382 -4.29 4.90 -5.21
N ALA A 383 -4.86 5.42 -4.12
CA ALA A 383 -5.24 6.84 -4.01
C ALA A 383 -4.01 7.74 -4.02
N ALA A 384 -2.95 7.37 -3.29
CA ALA A 384 -1.69 8.11 -3.25
C ALA A 384 -1.04 8.22 -4.64
N VAL A 385 -0.94 7.14 -5.42
CA VAL A 385 -0.31 7.20 -6.75
C VAL A 385 -1.12 8.06 -7.73
N ILE A 386 -2.46 8.04 -7.67
CA ILE A 386 -3.32 8.88 -8.51
C ILE A 386 -3.13 10.36 -8.13
N ARG A 387 -3.24 10.69 -6.83
CA ARG A 387 -3.04 12.06 -6.33
C ARG A 387 -1.63 12.58 -6.60
N TYR A 388 -0.63 11.71 -6.52
CA TYR A 388 0.75 12.07 -6.83
C TYR A 388 0.94 12.37 -8.31
N ARG A 389 0.37 11.56 -9.21
CA ARG A 389 0.39 11.84 -10.66
C ARG A 389 -0.22 13.20 -11.00
N ASP A 390 -1.29 13.59 -10.30
CA ASP A 390 -1.92 14.92 -10.49
C ASP A 390 -1.00 16.09 -10.11
N CYS A 391 0.03 15.85 -9.31
CA CYS A 391 1.04 16.86 -8.96
C CYS A 391 2.06 17.10 -10.07
N LEU A 392 2.10 16.27 -11.12
CA LEU A 392 3.16 16.29 -12.13
C LEU A 392 2.77 17.10 -13.37
N VAL A 393 3.74 17.84 -13.91
CA VAL A 393 3.65 18.47 -15.24
C VAL A 393 3.93 17.44 -16.33
N ARG A 394 4.87 16.51 -16.07
CA ARG A 394 5.24 15.39 -16.93
C ARG A 394 4.76 14.06 -16.32
N PRO A 395 3.49 13.67 -16.51
CA PRO A 395 2.95 12.46 -15.92
C PRO A 395 3.67 11.18 -16.41
N GLU A 396 4.35 11.21 -17.55
CA GLU A 396 5.08 10.09 -18.15
C GLU A 396 6.36 9.66 -17.39
N SER A 397 6.91 10.53 -16.53
CA SER A 397 8.06 10.20 -15.69
C SER A 397 7.67 9.38 -14.45
N PHE A 398 6.37 9.14 -14.24
CA PHE A 398 5.81 8.38 -13.14
C PHE A 398 4.77 7.37 -13.61
N GLY A 399 4.82 6.16 -13.07
CA GLY A 399 3.85 5.12 -13.38
C GLY A 399 3.54 4.25 -12.17
N TRP A 400 2.61 3.32 -12.36
CA TRP A 400 2.36 2.26 -11.40
C TRP A 400 1.87 1.00 -12.10
N TRP A 401 2.12 -0.14 -11.46
CA TRP A 401 1.55 -1.41 -11.86
C TRP A 401 0.88 -2.06 -10.67
N THR A 402 -0.20 -2.82 -10.91
CA THR A 402 -0.73 -3.67 -9.86
C THR A 402 0.01 -5.00 -9.81
N LEU A 403 0.11 -5.59 -8.63
CA LEU A 403 0.74 -6.91 -8.47
C LEU A 403 0.03 -7.97 -9.33
N GLU A 404 -1.29 -7.86 -9.47
CA GLU A 404 -2.11 -8.74 -10.31
C GLU A 404 -1.79 -8.57 -11.80
N ALA A 405 -1.56 -7.35 -12.29
CA ALA A 405 -1.15 -7.10 -13.66
C ALA A 405 0.27 -7.64 -13.93
N LEU A 406 1.17 -7.50 -12.95
CA LEU A 406 2.50 -8.09 -12.99
C LEU A 406 2.44 -9.62 -13.07
N PHE A 407 1.60 -10.27 -12.26
CA PHE A 407 1.42 -11.72 -12.31
C PHE A 407 0.81 -12.19 -13.63
N ALA A 408 -0.19 -11.48 -14.15
CA ALA A 408 -0.74 -11.77 -15.47
C ALA A 408 0.31 -11.61 -16.60
N SER A 409 1.17 -10.61 -16.48
CA SER A 409 2.23 -10.36 -17.46
C SER A 409 3.35 -11.41 -17.39
N LEU A 410 3.65 -11.94 -16.20
CA LEU A 410 4.52 -13.12 -16.03
C LEU A 410 3.94 -14.32 -16.77
N GLU A 411 2.64 -14.57 -16.65
CA GLU A 411 1.96 -15.67 -17.35
C GLU A 411 2.01 -15.50 -18.88
N LEU A 412 1.66 -14.30 -19.39
CA LEU A 412 1.72 -13.97 -20.81
C LEU A 412 3.15 -14.08 -21.39
N ALA A 413 4.16 -13.73 -20.59
CA ALA A 413 5.57 -13.83 -20.97
C ALA A 413 6.14 -15.25 -20.91
N GLY A 414 5.33 -16.24 -20.51
CA GLY A 414 5.71 -17.65 -20.46
C GLY A 414 6.49 -18.06 -19.21
N ALA A 415 6.37 -17.33 -18.10
CA ALA A 415 7.00 -17.73 -16.84
C ALA A 415 6.42 -19.06 -16.31
N GLY A 416 7.21 -19.78 -15.51
CA GLY A 416 6.82 -21.10 -14.99
C GLY A 416 5.55 -21.05 -14.13
N ARG A 417 4.58 -21.91 -14.47
CA ARG A 417 3.28 -21.98 -13.77
C ARG A 417 3.39 -22.25 -12.26
N GLU A 418 4.38 -23.04 -11.84
CA GLU A 418 4.60 -23.33 -10.42
C GLU A 418 5.00 -22.08 -9.64
N TRP A 419 5.93 -21.28 -10.18
CA TRP A 419 6.35 -20.02 -9.57
C TRP A 419 5.21 -19.00 -9.53
N ILE A 420 4.45 -18.84 -10.62
CA ILE A 420 3.26 -17.97 -10.66
C ILE A 420 2.22 -18.45 -9.62
N GLY A 421 1.98 -19.76 -9.54
CA GLY A 421 1.08 -20.34 -8.54
C GLY A 421 1.53 -20.04 -7.11
N ALA A 422 2.83 -20.18 -6.83
CA ALA A 422 3.42 -19.84 -5.53
C ALA A 422 3.30 -18.34 -5.21
N LEU A 423 3.48 -17.46 -6.20
CA LEU A 423 3.27 -16.02 -6.04
C LEU A 423 1.82 -15.68 -5.69
N HIS A 424 0.86 -16.26 -6.40
CA HIS A 424 -0.56 -16.07 -6.08
C HIS A 424 -0.91 -16.60 -4.69
N ASP A 425 -0.50 -17.83 -4.36
CA ASP A 425 -0.74 -18.42 -3.04
C ASP A 425 -0.11 -17.59 -1.92
N ARG A 426 1.04 -16.96 -2.18
CA ARG A 426 1.77 -16.16 -1.20
C ARG A 426 1.24 -14.75 -1.03
N TYR A 427 0.90 -14.06 -2.11
CA TYR A 427 0.72 -12.60 -2.14
C TYR A 427 -0.64 -12.09 -2.62
N ALA A 428 -1.47 -12.95 -3.22
CA ALA A 428 -2.76 -12.56 -3.77
C ALA A 428 -3.88 -13.42 -3.17
N PRO A 429 -4.28 -13.17 -1.90
CA PRO A 429 -5.39 -13.90 -1.29
C PRO A 429 -6.66 -13.73 -2.12
N ARG A 430 -7.35 -14.84 -2.40
CA ARG A 430 -8.64 -14.87 -3.09
C ARG A 430 -9.69 -15.41 -2.12
N ARG A 431 -10.94 -14.94 -2.25
CA ARG A 431 -12.07 -15.65 -1.63
C ARG A 431 -12.18 -17.04 -2.25
N GLU A 432 -12.31 -18.05 -1.40
CA GLU A 432 -12.58 -19.44 -1.78
C GLU A 432 -14.01 -19.60 -2.31
#